data_AF-A0ABD2T1E6-F1
#
_entry.id   AF-A0ABD2T1E6-F1
#
_cell.length_a   1.000
_cell.length_b   1.000
_cell.length_c   1.000
_cell.angle_alpha   90.00
_cell.angle_beta   90.00
_cell.angle_gamma   90.00
#
_symmetry.space_group_name_H-M   'P 1'
#
loop_
_entity.id
_entity.type
_entity.pdbx_description
1 polymer ?
#
loop_
_entity_poly.entity_id
_entity_poly.type
_entity_poly.pdbx_seq_one_letter_code
_entity_poly.pdbx_strand_id
1 'polypeptide(L)'
;MSNDQSQPLISETNKHSLDQRSESPQRPLKFPKVNDDAGDDVVEGEEQKKSVTRTMKPNPRLQRYLIAIEYIGTRFAGAQQQPNCRTVVGVLQEAFQKFVGQPVSVFCSSRTDAGVHALSNVCHVDVERISKRKPGDVLPPHEPLVVKRAVNHFLQKNEGDIMVIDVRCVPADFHARYKAQERTYFYRLLSGPEPVSSFERDRAWHVPENLDLLAMQKACNILIGRHDFSSFRAAACQANSPIRTLDELNVIEVVSTPFFPSISERLKSSSVMEDPPVSLGSDTNHSQISLNTNEEKLEGSNGEACQEFGLRRRHRCFVVTARARSFLYHQVSCRLGCLLESSSQLGLEI
;
A
#
# COMPACT_ATOMS: atom_id res chain seq x y z
N MET A 1 -9.66 -38.18 63.49
CA MET A 1 -8.51 -37.63 64.21
C MET A 1 -8.63 -36.12 64.17
N SER A 2 -9.01 -35.56 65.30
CA SER A 2 -9.16 -34.13 65.56
C SER A 2 -7.78 -33.49 65.70
N ASN A 3 -7.54 -32.32 65.13
CA ASN A 3 -7.35 -31.13 65.95
C ASN A 3 -7.25 -29.85 65.13
N ASP A 4 -7.79 -28.83 65.77
CA ASP A 4 -7.95 -27.44 65.42
C ASP A 4 -6.75 -26.61 65.93
N GLN A 5 -6.70 -25.36 65.48
CA GLN A 5 -6.08 -24.17 66.09
C GLN A 5 -4.83 -23.52 65.45
N SER A 6 -5.08 -22.24 65.12
CA SER A 6 -4.34 -21.00 65.41
C SER A 6 -3.18 -20.52 64.51
N GLN A 7 -3.42 -19.34 63.91
CA GLN A 7 -2.38 -18.36 63.49
C GLN A 7 -1.80 -17.64 64.73
N PRO A 8 -0.67 -16.91 64.59
CA PRO A 8 -0.80 -15.45 64.33
C PRO A 8 0.26 -14.83 63.38
N LEU A 9 -0.02 -13.57 62.99
CA LEU A 9 0.81 -12.60 62.26
C LEU A 9 2.04 -12.09 63.04
N ILE A 10 3.00 -11.47 62.32
CA ILE A 10 3.80 -10.23 62.58
C ILE A 10 4.96 -10.23 61.55
N SER A 11 4.87 -9.48 60.44
CA SER A 11 5.48 -8.16 60.19
C SER A 11 6.95 -8.00 60.61
N GLU A 12 7.86 -7.80 59.66
CA GLU A 12 8.77 -6.65 59.70
C GLU A 12 9.51 -6.40 58.37
N THR A 13 9.69 -5.12 58.13
CA THR A 13 10.26 -4.40 56.99
C THR A 13 11.78 -4.51 56.91
N ASN A 14 12.35 -4.43 55.70
CA ASN A 14 13.45 -3.49 55.47
C ASN A 14 13.64 -3.12 53.99
N LYS A 15 13.66 -1.79 53.76
CA LYS A 15 14.07 -1.10 52.53
C LYS A 15 15.58 -0.90 52.54
N HIS A 16 16.22 -0.98 51.37
CA HIS A 16 17.30 -0.09 50.85
C HIS A 16 17.67 -0.60 49.44
N SER A 17 17.31 0.09 48.33
CA SER A 17 18.08 1.13 47.59
C SER A 17 19.49 0.64 47.18
N LEU A 18 20.03 0.73 45.96
CA LEU A 18 19.82 1.56 44.76
C LEU A 18 20.69 0.94 43.63
N ASP A 19 20.31 1.23 42.37
CA ASP A 19 21.14 1.30 41.16
C ASP A 19 21.96 0.09 40.66
N GLN A 20 21.65 -0.39 39.45
CA GLN A 20 22.53 -0.25 38.27
C GLN A 20 21.86 -0.68 36.96
N ARG A 21 22.37 -0.07 35.89
CA ARG A 21 21.79 0.17 34.56
C ARG A 21 21.60 -1.07 33.68
N SER A 22 20.60 -0.94 32.80
CA SER A 22 20.31 -1.77 31.63
C SER A 22 21.45 -1.78 30.60
N GLU A 23 22.00 -2.95 30.30
CA GLU A 23 22.85 -3.19 29.14
C GLU A 23 22.06 -3.84 27.99
N SER A 24 22.14 -3.21 26.82
CA SER A 24 21.60 -3.62 25.52
C SER A 24 22.39 -4.80 24.90
N PRO A 25 21.74 -5.78 24.24
CA PRO A 25 22.44 -6.91 23.63
C PRO A 25 23.18 -6.54 22.33
N GLN A 26 24.45 -6.97 22.27
CA GLN A 26 25.43 -6.70 21.21
C GLN A 26 25.13 -7.36 19.86
N ARG A 27 25.58 -6.68 18.80
CA ARG A 27 25.54 -7.03 17.37
C ARG A 27 26.69 -8.00 17.00
N PRO A 28 26.48 -9.08 16.22
CA PRO A 28 27.56 -9.94 15.74
C PRO A 28 28.41 -9.35 14.60
N LEU A 29 29.66 -9.80 14.54
CA LEU A 29 30.82 -9.27 13.82
C LEU A 29 30.87 -9.54 12.30
N LYS A 30 31.63 -8.68 11.61
CA LYS A 30 31.97 -8.67 10.17
C LYS A 30 32.98 -9.76 9.79
N PHE A 31 32.87 -10.30 8.58
CA PHE A 31 33.94 -11.02 7.88
C PHE A 31 34.44 -10.20 6.67
N PRO A 32 35.69 -10.41 6.21
CA PRO A 32 36.52 -9.34 5.66
C PRO A 32 36.38 -9.11 4.14
N LYS A 33 36.72 -7.89 3.73
CA LYS A 33 36.93 -7.44 2.35
C LYS A 33 38.22 -8.06 1.79
N VAL A 34 38.17 -8.49 0.54
CA VAL A 34 39.34 -8.57 -0.36
C VAL A 34 39.03 -7.65 -1.53
N ASN A 35 39.92 -6.70 -1.79
CA ASN A 35 39.98 -5.94 -3.03
C ASN A 35 41.04 -6.60 -3.91
N ASP A 36 40.81 -6.67 -5.22
CA ASP A 36 41.83 -6.38 -6.23
C ASP A 36 41.13 -5.97 -7.54
N ASP A 37 41.85 -5.16 -8.31
CA ASP A 37 41.42 -4.20 -9.31
C ASP A 37 41.71 -4.66 -10.76
N ALA A 38 41.12 -3.93 -11.71
CA ALA A 38 41.45 -3.79 -13.14
C ALA A 38 40.96 -4.82 -14.20
N GLY A 39 40.37 -4.27 -15.27
CA GLY A 39 40.50 -4.80 -16.63
C GLY A 39 39.20 -5.14 -17.36
N ASP A 40 38.80 -4.27 -18.29
CA ASP A 40 37.74 -4.44 -19.31
C ASP A 40 38.12 -5.59 -20.28
N ASP A 41 37.20 -6.49 -20.61
CA ASP A 41 37.07 -7.10 -21.95
C ASP A 41 35.91 -8.11 -22.05
N VAL A 42 35.18 -7.99 -23.15
CA VAL A 42 34.11 -8.88 -23.59
C VAL A 42 34.69 -10.23 -23.98
N VAL A 43 34.44 -11.27 -23.18
CA VAL A 43 34.53 -12.67 -23.61
C VAL A 43 33.36 -13.46 -23.04
N GLU A 44 32.49 -13.91 -23.94
CA GLU A 44 31.47 -14.92 -23.67
C GLU A 44 32.17 -16.23 -23.24
N GLY A 45 31.99 -16.60 -21.98
CA GLY A 45 32.38 -17.88 -21.42
C GLY A 45 31.15 -18.72 -21.10
N GLU A 46 30.81 -19.63 -22.01
CA GLU A 46 29.84 -20.69 -21.81
C GLU A 46 30.32 -21.66 -20.73
N GLU A 47 30.04 -21.42 -19.44
CA GLU A 47 30.05 -22.48 -18.44
C GLU A 47 29.37 -22.05 -17.13
N GLN A 48 28.03 -22.08 -17.14
CA GLN A 48 27.14 -22.43 -16.01
C GLN A 48 25.67 -22.20 -16.41
N LYS A 49 25.26 -22.74 -17.56
CA LYS A 49 23.85 -22.94 -17.96
C LYS A 49 23.46 -24.41 -17.76
N LYS A 50 23.49 -24.90 -16.51
CA LYS A 50 22.84 -26.18 -16.15
C LYS A 50 22.11 -26.05 -14.81
N SER A 51 21.04 -25.26 -14.84
CA SER A 51 19.97 -25.31 -13.84
C SER A 51 18.63 -25.25 -14.59
N VAL A 52 18.29 -26.39 -15.17
CA VAL A 52 16.96 -26.88 -15.58
C VAL A 52 15.89 -25.81 -15.86
N THR A 53 15.91 -25.22 -17.05
CA THR A 53 14.68 -24.69 -17.65
C THR A 53 13.87 -25.89 -18.15
N ARG A 54 13.17 -26.57 -17.23
CA ARG A 54 12.15 -27.56 -17.60
C ARG A 54 11.02 -26.77 -18.23
N THR A 55 10.91 -26.83 -19.55
CA THR A 55 9.66 -26.54 -20.27
C THR A 55 8.62 -27.51 -19.72
N MET A 56 7.91 -27.07 -18.68
CA MET A 56 6.83 -27.83 -18.07
C MET A 56 5.74 -27.97 -19.14
N LYS A 57 5.63 -29.15 -19.76
CA LYS A 57 4.42 -29.50 -20.50
C LYS A 57 3.23 -29.23 -19.56
N PRO A 58 2.17 -28.52 -20.02
CA PRO A 58 1.04 -28.20 -19.15
C PRO A 58 0.51 -29.49 -18.55
N ASN A 59 0.47 -29.58 -17.22
CA ASN A 59 -0.17 -30.70 -16.54
C ASN A 59 -1.68 -30.54 -16.82
N PRO A 60 -2.31 -31.43 -17.59
CA PRO A 60 -3.72 -31.30 -17.99
C PRO A 60 -4.68 -31.37 -16.79
N ARG A 61 -4.17 -31.61 -15.58
CA ARG A 61 -4.91 -31.72 -14.34
C ARG A 61 -5.02 -30.41 -13.54
N LEU A 62 -4.16 -29.43 -13.82
CA LEU A 62 -4.07 -28.17 -13.06
C LEU A 62 -4.68 -27.02 -13.86
N GLN A 63 -5.67 -26.35 -13.27
CA GLN A 63 -6.17 -25.09 -13.79
C GLN A 63 -5.48 -23.92 -13.08
N ARG A 64 -4.84 -23.05 -13.87
CA ARG A 64 -4.35 -21.76 -13.36
C ARG A 64 -5.45 -20.71 -13.39
N TYR A 65 -5.68 -20.07 -12.26
CA TYR A 65 -6.57 -18.91 -12.14
C TYR A 65 -5.74 -17.65 -11.92
N LEU A 66 -6.09 -16.59 -12.64
CA LEU A 66 -5.72 -15.22 -12.33
C LEU A 66 -6.79 -14.65 -11.40
N ILE A 67 -6.38 -14.09 -10.28
CA ILE A 67 -7.28 -13.46 -9.31
C ILE A 67 -6.86 -12.02 -9.07
N ALA A 68 -7.83 -11.12 -9.03
CA ALA A 68 -7.65 -9.76 -8.54
C ALA A 68 -8.14 -9.69 -7.10
N ILE A 69 -7.37 -9.07 -6.22
CA ILE A 69 -7.64 -8.96 -4.79
C ILE A 69 -7.57 -7.49 -4.34
N GLU A 70 -8.43 -7.15 -3.40
CA GLU A 70 -8.36 -5.92 -2.62
C GLU A 70 -8.08 -6.28 -1.16
N TYR A 71 -7.36 -5.43 -0.44
CA TYR A 71 -7.13 -5.62 1.00
C TYR A 71 -6.74 -4.35 1.73
N ILE A 72 -7.11 -4.33 3.02
CA ILE A 72 -6.63 -3.35 4.00
C ILE A 72 -5.36 -3.92 4.64
N GLY A 73 -4.21 -3.29 4.38
CA GLY A 73 -2.88 -3.82 4.75
C GLY A 73 -2.52 -3.78 6.23
N THR A 74 -3.28 -3.07 7.07
CA THR A 74 -2.91 -2.71 8.45
C THR A 74 -2.65 -3.90 9.36
N ARG A 75 -3.32 -5.04 9.11
CA ARG A 75 -3.19 -6.28 9.88
C ARG A 75 -2.33 -7.35 9.20
N PHE A 76 -1.54 -6.95 8.20
CA PHE A 76 -0.65 -7.84 7.47
C PHE A 76 0.81 -7.39 7.61
N ALA A 77 1.70 -8.35 7.83
CA ALA A 77 3.16 -8.17 7.79
C ALA A 77 3.70 -8.09 6.33
N GLY A 78 2.88 -7.56 5.42
CA GLY A 78 3.16 -7.47 3.99
C GLY A 78 2.48 -8.58 3.17
N ALA A 79 2.68 -8.49 1.85
CA ALA A 79 2.01 -9.40 0.93
C ALA A 79 2.64 -10.80 0.91
N GLN A 80 3.97 -10.87 0.93
CA GLN A 80 4.72 -12.11 0.77
C GLN A 80 4.65 -12.96 2.05
N GLN A 81 4.53 -14.28 1.89
CA GLN A 81 4.54 -15.22 3.00
C GLN A 81 5.83 -15.12 3.83
N GLN A 82 5.67 -15.09 5.15
CA GLN A 82 6.74 -15.08 6.13
C GLN A 82 6.38 -16.05 7.27
N PRO A 83 7.37 -16.72 7.90
CA PRO A 83 7.12 -17.55 9.07
C PRO A 83 6.48 -16.75 10.21
N ASN A 84 5.52 -17.35 10.91
CA ASN A 84 4.90 -16.81 12.13
C ASN A 84 4.25 -15.42 11.99
N CYS A 85 3.89 -15.00 10.77
CA CYS A 85 3.28 -13.70 10.51
C CYS A 85 2.06 -13.84 9.61
N ARG A 86 1.02 -13.03 9.88
CA ARG A 86 -0.16 -12.93 9.03
C ARG A 86 0.18 -12.13 7.79
N THR A 87 0.04 -12.75 6.61
CA THR A 87 0.42 -12.16 5.31
C THR A 87 -0.69 -12.39 4.30
N VAL A 88 -0.77 -11.53 3.28
CA VAL A 88 -1.81 -11.61 2.23
C VAL A 88 -1.77 -12.98 1.54
N VAL A 89 -0.58 -13.42 1.11
CA VAL A 89 -0.38 -14.72 0.45
C VAL A 89 -0.73 -15.87 1.39
N GLY A 90 -0.33 -15.80 2.67
CA GLY A 90 -0.66 -16.84 3.65
C GLY A 90 -2.16 -17.02 3.85
N VAL A 91 -2.90 -15.93 4.02
CA VAL A 91 -4.36 -15.95 4.19
C VAL A 91 -5.08 -16.44 2.93
N LEU A 92 -4.60 -16.05 1.74
CA LEU A 92 -5.14 -16.58 0.48
C LEU A 92 -4.92 -18.08 0.35
N GLN A 93 -3.70 -18.56 0.63
CA GLN A 93 -3.39 -19.99 0.57
C GLN A 93 -4.27 -20.79 1.55
N GLU A 94 -4.49 -20.28 2.75
CA GLU A 94 -5.38 -20.91 3.73
C GLU A 94 -6.83 -20.99 3.22
N ALA A 95 -7.35 -19.90 2.64
CA ALA A 95 -8.70 -19.86 2.09
C ALA A 95 -8.87 -20.83 0.90
N PHE A 96 -7.90 -20.86 -0.01
CA PHE A 96 -7.89 -21.84 -1.11
C PHE A 96 -7.74 -23.27 -0.61
N GLN A 97 -6.91 -23.52 0.41
CA GLN A 97 -6.76 -24.85 1.00
C GLN A 97 -8.08 -25.34 1.61
N LYS A 98 -8.82 -24.47 2.31
CA LYS A 98 -10.15 -24.81 2.85
C LYS A 98 -11.17 -25.08 1.75
N PHE A 99 -11.10 -24.36 0.63
CA PHE A 99 -11.96 -24.55 -0.52
C PHE A 99 -11.67 -25.85 -1.29
N VAL A 100 -10.41 -26.06 -1.68
CA VAL A 100 -9.99 -27.16 -2.56
C VAL A 100 -9.74 -28.45 -1.76
N GLY A 101 -9.36 -28.33 -0.49
CA GLY A 101 -9.02 -29.45 0.39
C GLY A 101 -7.55 -29.87 0.33
N GLN A 102 -6.70 -29.13 -0.38
CA GLN A 102 -5.26 -29.39 -0.49
C GLN A 102 -4.47 -28.07 -0.49
N PRO A 103 -3.20 -28.08 -0.07
CA PRO A 103 -2.35 -26.90 -0.14
C PRO A 103 -2.21 -26.39 -1.59
N VAL A 104 -2.23 -25.06 -1.76
CA VAL A 104 -1.98 -24.39 -3.04
C VAL A 104 -0.83 -23.41 -2.91
N SER A 105 -0.21 -23.04 -4.04
CA SER A 105 0.75 -21.95 -4.10
C SER A 105 0.13 -20.73 -4.78
N VAL A 106 0.30 -19.55 -4.17
CA VAL A 106 -0.22 -18.28 -4.67
C VAL A 106 0.95 -17.34 -4.93
N PHE A 107 0.96 -16.70 -6.11
CA PHE A 107 2.03 -15.80 -6.52
C PHE A 107 1.48 -14.44 -6.93
N CYS A 108 1.86 -13.39 -6.19
CA CYS A 108 1.43 -12.01 -6.46
C CYS A 108 2.22 -11.36 -7.60
N SER A 109 1.58 -10.41 -8.28
CA SER A 109 2.18 -9.52 -9.27
C SER A 109 3.04 -8.45 -8.60
N SER A 110 2.60 -7.97 -7.43
CA SER A 110 3.34 -7.01 -6.61
C SER A 110 3.50 -7.48 -5.17
N ARG A 111 4.67 -7.19 -4.60
CA ARG A 111 4.95 -7.35 -3.17
C ARG A 111 4.67 -5.99 -2.52
N THR A 112 3.78 -5.98 -1.54
CA THR A 112 3.53 -4.79 -0.72
C THR A 112 4.17 -4.99 0.66
N ASP A 113 4.67 -3.91 1.23
CA ASP A 113 5.25 -3.89 2.57
C ASP A 113 4.15 -3.99 3.63
N ALA A 114 4.53 -4.18 4.90
CA ALA A 114 3.60 -4.22 6.01
C ALA A 114 2.77 -2.93 6.10
N GLY A 115 1.47 -3.07 6.40
CA GLY A 115 0.55 -1.94 6.46
C GLY A 115 0.03 -1.41 5.11
N VAL A 116 0.69 -1.72 3.99
CA VAL A 116 0.30 -1.19 2.67
C VAL A 116 -0.97 -1.87 2.15
N HIS A 117 -1.95 -1.07 1.74
CA HIS A 117 -3.22 -1.53 1.15
C HIS A 117 -3.07 -1.88 -0.33
N ALA A 118 -4.07 -2.58 -0.87
CA ALA A 118 -4.23 -2.71 -2.33
C ALA A 118 -5.69 -2.58 -2.73
N LEU A 119 -5.94 -1.78 -3.77
CA LEU A 119 -7.23 -1.68 -4.43
C LEU A 119 -7.46 -2.82 -5.44
N SER A 120 -6.38 -3.27 -6.09
CA SER A 120 -6.41 -4.37 -7.05
C SER A 120 -5.00 -4.95 -7.26
N ASN A 121 -4.50 -5.71 -6.28
CA ASN A 121 -3.31 -6.54 -6.51
C ASN A 121 -3.73 -7.81 -7.27
N VAL A 122 -2.83 -8.37 -8.06
CA VAL A 122 -3.16 -9.52 -8.91
C VAL A 122 -2.31 -10.70 -8.51
N CYS A 123 -2.91 -11.88 -8.38
CA CYS A 123 -2.20 -13.12 -8.09
C CYS A 123 -2.56 -14.18 -9.11
N HIS A 124 -1.70 -15.19 -9.26
CA HIS A 124 -2.12 -16.44 -9.88
C HIS A 124 -1.99 -17.60 -8.89
N VAL A 125 -2.84 -18.59 -9.07
CA VAL A 125 -2.94 -19.80 -8.25
C VAL A 125 -3.25 -20.99 -9.13
N ASP A 126 -2.60 -22.11 -8.86
CA ASP A 126 -2.89 -23.37 -9.53
C ASP A 126 -3.78 -24.24 -8.65
N VAL A 127 -4.88 -24.73 -9.23
CA VAL A 127 -5.88 -25.54 -8.55
C VAL A 127 -6.12 -26.80 -9.35
N GLU A 128 -5.91 -27.94 -8.71
CA GLU A 128 -6.31 -29.25 -9.20
C GLU A 128 -7.56 -29.68 -8.43
N ARG A 129 -8.61 -30.06 -9.16
CA ARG A 129 -9.87 -30.44 -8.55
C ARG A 129 -9.97 -31.96 -8.46
N ILE A 130 -9.73 -32.51 -7.29
CA ILE A 130 -9.76 -33.97 -7.07
C ILE A 130 -11.14 -34.40 -6.55
N SER A 131 -11.68 -35.49 -7.09
CA SER A 131 -12.91 -36.08 -6.61
C SER A 131 -12.75 -36.65 -5.20
N LYS A 132 -13.59 -36.20 -4.26
CA LYS A 132 -13.66 -36.78 -2.90
C LYS A 132 -14.22 -38.20 -2.89
N ARG A 133 -15.05 -38.56 -3.87
CA ARG A 133 -15.69 -39.89 -3.96
C ARG A 133 -14.79 -40.94 -4.63
N LYS A 134 -13.88 -40.48 -5.49
CA LYS A 134 -12.95 -41.33 -6.24
C LYS A 134 -11.55 -40.69 -6.20
N PRO A 135 -10.76 -40.96 -5.16
CA PRO A 135 -9.41 -40.43 -5.06
C PRO A 135 -8.59 -40.80 -6.30
N GLY A 136 -7.97 -39.81 -6.95
CA GLY A 136 -7.22 -39.97 -8.20
C GLY A 136 -7.96 -39.49 -9.45
N ASP A 137 -9.29 -39.32 -9.39
CA ASP A 137 -10.06 -38.74 -10.49
C ASP A 137 -9.98 -37.22 -10.44
N VAL A 138 -9.47 -36.63 -11.52
CA VAL A 138 -9.44 -35.18 -11.71
C VAL A 138 -10.74 -34.74 -12.37
N LEU A 139 -11.43 -33.83 -11.69
CA LEU A 139 -12.68 -33.24 -12.14
C LEU A 139 -12.42 -32.02 -13.03
N PRO A 140 -13.41 -31.62 -13.85
CA PRO A 140 -13.33 -30.38 -14.60
C PRO A 140 -13.07 -29.17 -13.68
N PRO A 141 -12.34 -28.15 -14.16
CA PRO A 141 -12.07 -26.94 -13.40
C PRO A 141 -13.34 -26.30 -12.82
N HIS A 142 -13.18 -25.55 -11.74
CA HIS A 142 -14.27 -24.74 -11.21
C HIS A 142 -14.53 -23.54 -12.11
N GLU A 143 -15.80 -23.19 -12.30
CA GLU A 143 -16.15 -21.91 -12.90
C GLU A 143 -15.54 -20.75 -12.08
N PRO A 144 -14.99 -19.69 -12.72
CA PRO A 144 -14.35 -18.59 -12.01
C PRO A 144 -15.22 -17.94 -10.92
N LEU A 145 -16.54 -17.82 -11.17
CA LEU A 145 -17.49 -17.28 -10.20
C LEU A 145 -17.63 -18.17 -8.94
N VAL A 146 -17.52 -19.50 -9.10
CA VAL A 146 -17.54 -20.45 -7.98
C VAL A 146 -16.28 -20.28 -7.14
N VAL A 147 -15.12 -20.17 -7.78
CA VAL A 147 -13.85 -19.90 -7.09
C VAL A 147 -13.94 -18.61 -6.29
N LYS A 148 -14.38 -17.51 -6.93
CA LYS A 148 -14.55 -16.20 -6.26
C LYS A 148 -15.44 -16.31 -5.02
N ARG A 149 -16.63 -16.89 -5.16
CA ARG A 149 -17.60 -17.02 -4.06
C ARG A 149 -17.07 -17.90 -2.92
N ALA A 150 -16.48 -19.04 -3.25
CA ALA A 150 -16.00 -19.99 -2.25
C ALA A 150 -14.79 -19.44 -1.48
N VAL A 151 -13.82 -18.82 -2.17
CA VAL A 151 -12.66 -18.23 -1.52
C VAL A 151 -13.09 -17.06 -0.63
N ASN A 152 -13.94 -16.15 -1.14
CA ASN A 152 -14.45 -15.03 -0.35
C ASN A 152 -15.23 -15.47 0.90
N HIS A 153 -15.97 -16.58 0.84
CA HIS A 153 -16.61 -17.15 2.03
C HIS A 153 -15.61 -17.44 3.15
N PHE A 154 -14.45 -18.00 2.82
CA PHE A 154 -13.40 -18.29 3.81
C PHE A 154 -12.63 -17.03 4.24
N LEU A 155 -12.39 -16.08 3.32
CA LEU A 155 -11.74 -14.80 3.65
C LEU A 155 -12.61 -13.95 4.58
N GLN A 156 -13.93 -13.90 4.36
CA GLN A 156 -14.86 -13.17 5.24
C GLN A 156 -14.95 -13.77 6.64
N LYS A 157 -14.86 -15.10 6.75
CA LYS A 157 -14.73 -15.78 8.05
C LYS A 157 -13.37 -15.51 8.73
N ASN A 158 -12.36 -15.13 7.95
CA ASN A 158 -11.00 -14.82 8.40
C ASN A 158 -10.78 -13.30 8.45
N GLU A 159 -11.57 -12.62 9.28
CA GLU A 159 -11.54 -11.17 9.56
C GLU A 159 -12.01 -10.21 8.44
N GLY A 160 -12.18 -10.66 7.20
CA GLY A 160 -12.81 -9.87 6.13
C GLY A 160 -12.06 -8.61 5.69
N ASP A 161 -10.73 -8.57 5.85
CA ASP A 161 -9.85 -7.48 5.41
C ASP A 161 -9.18 -7.70 4.04
N ILE A 162 -9.51 -8.82 3.38
CA ILE A 162 -9.07 -9.17 2.04
C ILE A 162 -10.23 -9.82 1.28
N MET A 163 -10.38 -9.47 0.00
CA MET A 163 -11.42 -10.00 -0.86
C MET A 163 -10.90 -10.26 -2.26
N VAL A 164 -11.39 -11.33 -2.89
CA VAL A 164 -11.22 -11.60 -4.32
C VAL A 164 -12.31 -10.86 -5.09
N ILE A 165 -11.90 -9.91 -5.94
CA ILE A 165 -12.81 -9.04 -6.71
C ILE A 165 -13.02 -9.53 -8.15
N ASP A 166 -12.07 -10.26 -8.74
CA ASP A 166 -12.22 -10.89 -10.06
C ASP A 166 -11.44 -12.20 -10.14
N VAL A 167 -11.89 -13.13 -10.98
CA VAL A 167 -11.24 -14.43 -11.22
C VAL A 167 -11.38 -14.79 -12.70
N ARG A 168 -10.30 -15.25 -13.33
CA ARG A 168 -10.31 -15.76 -14.71
C ARG A 168 -9.40 -16.97 -14.86
N CYS A 169 -9.78 -17.88 -15.75
CA CYS A 169 -8.88 -18.94 -16.19
C CYS A 169 -7.79 -18.36 -17.11
N VAL A 170 -6.54 -18.75 -16.91
CA VAL A 170 -5.41 -18.33 -17.76
C VAL A 170 -4.56 -19.53 -18.16
N PRO A 171 -3.75 -19.42 -19.23
CA PRO A 171 -2.81 -20.46 -19.63
C PRO A 171 -1.85 -20.87 -18.50
N ALA A 172 -1.42 -22.13 -18.50
CA ALA A 172 -0.55 -22.71 -17.47
C ALA A 172 0.86 -22.08 -17.41
N ASP A 173 1.28 -21.37 -18.45
CA ASP A 173 2.54 -20.61 -18.52
C ASP A 173 2.39 -19.15 -18.07
N PHE A 174 1.17 -18.69 -17.76
CA PHE A 174 0.92 -17.33 -17.30
C PHE A 174 1.52 -17.10 -15.90
N HIS A 175 2.35 -16.08 -15.73
CA HIS A 175 2.89 -15.71 -14.41
C HIS A 175 2.59 -14.25 -14.07
N ALA A 176 1.77 -14.01 -13.03
CA ALA A 176 1.25 -12.69 -12.64
C ALA A 176 2.35 -11.61 -12.52
N ARG A 177 3.51 -11.93 -11.94
CA ARG A 177 4.63 -10.98 -11.81
C ARG A 177 5.28 -10.60 -13.13
N TYR A 178 5.51 -11.56 -14.02
CA TYR A 178 6.32 -11.38 -15.22
C TYR A 178 5.50 -10.91 -16.42
N LYS A 179 4.20 -11.21 -16.43
CA LYS A 179 3.25 -10.71 -17.43
C LYS A 179 2.70 -9.32 -17.10
N ALA A 180 2.88 -8.82 -15.86
CA ALA A 180 2.49 -7.47 -15.49
C ALA A 180 3.31 -6.43 -16.28
N GLN A 181 2.61 -5.57 -17.01
CA GLN A 181 3.20 -4.51 -17.83
C GLN A 181 3.60 -3.29 -16.98
N GLU A 182 2.74 -2.92 -16.03
CA GLU A 182 2.92 -1.78 -15.15
C GLU A 182 2.23 -1.99 -13.81
N ARG A 183 2.59 -1.14 -12.86
CA ARG A 183 2.05 -1.07 -11.50
C ARG A 183 1.79 0.40 -11.19
N THR A 184 0.65 0.69 -10.60
CA THR A 184 0.27 2.04 -10.19
C THR A 184 0.06 2.06 -8.68
N TYR A 185 0.69 3.03 -8.02
CA TYR A 185 0.56 3.27 -6.59
C TYR A 185 -0.08 4.64 -6.37
N PHE A 186 -0.95 4.69 -5.38
CA PHE A 186 -1.56 5.93 -4.90
C PHE A 186 -1.11 6.16 -3.46
N TYR A 187 -0.62 7.37 -3.18
CA TYR A 187 -0.34 7.82 -1.84
C TYR A 187 -1.27 8.97 -1.52
N ARG A 188 -2.03 8.81 -0.43
CA ARG A 188 -2.93 9.84 0.06
C ARG A 188 -2.26 10.60 1.19
N LEU A 189 -2.14 11.91 1.01
CA LEU A 189 -1.55 12.84 1.97
C LEU A 189 -2.66 13.74 2.52
N LEU A 190 -2.63 14.00 3.82
CA LEU A 190 -3.49 14.98 4.47
C LEU A 190 -2.60 16.07 5.06
N SER A 191 -2.79 17.31 4.61
CA SER A 191 -1.99 18.47 5.02
C SER A 191 -2.81 19.39 5.91
N GLY A 192 -2.21 19.83 7.01
CA GLY A 192 -2.76 20.85 7.91
C GLY A 192 -2.49 20.56 9.40
N PRO A 193 -2.57 21.60 10.25
CA PRO A 193 -2.09 21.54 11.63
C PRO A 193 -2.97 20.70 12.56
N GLU A 194 -4.17 20.37 12.12
CA GLU A 194 -5.17 19.67 12.92
C GLU A 194 -4.85 18.19 13.11
N PRO A 195 -5.24 17.58 14.23
CA PRO A 195 -5.20 16.13 14.37
C PRO A 195 -6.01 15.45 13.26
N VAL A 196 -5.46 14.36 12.71
CA VAL A 196 -6.13 13.59 11.66
C VAL A 196 -7.46 13.00 12.18
N SER A 197 -8.48 13.01 11.35
CA SER A 197 -9.77 12.37 11.67
C SER A 197 -9.58 10.88 11.99
N SER A 198 -10.34 10.36 12.95
CA SER A 198 -10.37 8.91 13.23
C SER A 198 -10.77 8.07 12.02
N PHE A 199 -11.50 8.65 11.06
CA PHE A 199 -11.84 8.03 9.78
C PHE A 199 -10.74 8.12 8.73
N GLU A 200 -9.58 8.66 9.05
CA GLU A 200 -8.43 8.77 8.15
C GLU A 200 -7.19 8.06 8.68
N ARG A 201 -7.27 7.59 9.93
CA ARG A 201 -6.26 6.75 10.54
C ARG A 201 -5.98 5.53 9.66
N ASP A 202 -4.70 5.25 9.47
CA ASP A 202 -4.17 4.16 8.65
C ASP A 202 -4.69 4.16 7.20
N ARG A 203 -5.10 5.32 6.66
CA ARG A 203 -5.55 5.48 5.26
C ARG A 203 -4.86 6.61 4.51
N ALA A 204 -4.17 7.48 5.24
CA ALA A 204 -3.42 8.58 4.67
C ALA A 204 -2.22 8.93 5.56
N TRP A 205 -1.20 9.53 4.95
CA TRP A 205 -0.10 10.13 5.67
C TRP A 205 -0.48 11.56 6.06
N HIS A 206 -0.56 11.84 7.36
CA HIS A 206 -0.77 13.19 7.88
C HIS A 206 0.55 13.97 7.93
N VAL A 207 0.53 15.15 7.31
CA VAL A 207 1.61 16.13 7.27
C VAL A 207 1.09 17.40 7.94
N PRO A 208 1.58 17.78 9.13
CA PRO A 208 1.10 18.95 9.85
C PRO A 208 1.30 20.27 9.08
N GLU A 209 2.34 20.32 8.24
CA GLU A 209 2.70 21.49 7.44
C GLU A 209 1.75 21.69 6.25
N ASN A 210 1.68 22.95 5.79
CA ASN A 210 1.00 23.29 4.55
C ASN A 210 1.86 22.89 3.35
N LEU A 211 1.30 22.07 2.47
CA LEU A 211 2.00 21.63 1.26
C LEU A 211 1.75 22.59 0.09
N ASP A 212 2.81 22.90 -0.65
CA ASP A 212 2.79 23.66 -1.90
C ASP A 212 2.62 22.69 -3.07
N LEU A 213 1.42 22.71 -3.65
CA LEU A 213 1.06 21.87 -4.79
C LEU A 213 1.97 22.10 -6.00
N LEU A 214 2.27 23.36 -6.32
CA LEU A 214 3.07 23.70 -7.51
C LEU A 214 4.51 23.26 -7.34
N ALA A 215 5.09 23.43 -6.15
CA ALA A 215 6.43 22.94 -5.85
C ALA A 215 6.51 21.41 -5.96
N MET A 216 5.54 20.69 -5.38
CA MET A 216 5.48 19.24 -5.47
C MET A 216 5.32 18.77 -6.93
N GLN A 217 4.48 19.43 -7.73
CA GLN A 217 4.32 19.11 -9.16
C GLN A 217 5.62 19.33 -9.96
N LYS A 218 6.34 20.44 -9.71
CA LYS A 218 7.66 20.68 -10.31
C LYS A 218 8.64 19.57 -9.95
N ALA A 219 8.70 19.18 -8.68
CA ALA A 219 9.57 18.09 -8.22
C ALA A 219 9.19 16.73 -8.85
N CYS A 220 7.90 16.44 -9.00
CA CYS A 220 7.43 15.23 -9.68
C CYS A 220 7.95 15.14 -11.13
N ASN A 221 7.90 16.25 -11.88
CA ASN A 221 8.36 16.30 -13.27
C ASN A 221 9.84 15.94 -13.45
N ILE A 222 10.69 16.28 -12.46
CA ILE A 222 12.13 15.97 -12.48
C ILE A 222 12.37 14.45 -12.37
N LEU A 223 11.51 13.74 -11.63
CA LEU A 223 11.67 12.32 -11.32
C LEU A 223 11.09 11.37 -12.38
N ILE A 224 10.30 11.89 -13.32
CA ILE A 224 9.75 11.12 -14.45
C ILE A 224 10.89 10.73 -15.40
N GLY A 225 10.80 9.53 -16.00
CA GLY A 225 11.80 9.03 -16.95
C GLY A 225 12.77 8.04 -16.33
N ARG A 226 13.90 7.82 -17.03
CA ARG A 226 14.89 6.80 -16.68
C ARG A 226 16.01 7.40 -15.84
N HIS A 227 16.11 6.97 -14.59
CA HIS A 227 17.12 7.47 -13.65
C HIS A 227 17.78 6.34 -12.88
N ASP A 228 18.97 6.62 -12.35
CA ASP A 228 19.58 5.81 -11.30
C ASP A 228 18.94 6.17 -9.95
N PHE A 229 18.26 5.19 -9.34
CA PHE A 229 17.60 5.37 -8.06
C PHE A 229 18.38 4.76 -6.89
N SER A 230 19.71 4.69 -7.00
CA SER A 230 20.58 4.18 -5.92
C SER A 230 20.34 4.90 -4.59
N SER A 231 20.12 6.22 -4.59
CA SER A 231 19.81 6.99 -3.38
C SER A 231 18.47 6.65 -2.73
N PHE A 232 17.56 6.02 -3.47
CA PHE A 232 16.22 5.62 -3.00
C PHE A 232 16.10 4.11 -2.74
N ARG A 233 17.23 3.40 -2.70
CA ARG A 233 17.28 1.95 -2.54
C ARG A 233 17.58 1.60 -1.08
N ALA A 234 16.68 0.88 -0.42
CA ALA A 234 16.99 0.36 0.91
C ALA A 234 18.10 -0.70 0.84
N ALA A 235 18.87 -0.85 1.92
CA ALA A 235 20.00 -1.77 1.99
C ALA A 235 19.63 -3.24 1.70
N ALA A 236 18.39 -3.64 1.97
CA ALA A 236 17.88 -5.00 1.74
C ALA A 236 17.37 -5.26 0.30
N CYS A 237 17.53 -4.31 -0.62
CA CYS A 237 17.00 -4.46 -1.98
C CYS A 237 17.81 -5.49 -2.80
N GLN A 238 17.14 -6.55 -3.25
CA GLN A 238 17.72 -7.64 -4.06
C GLN A 238 17.69 -7.37 -5.58
N ALA A 239 17.50 -6.13 -6.01
CA ALA A 239 17.40 -5.80 -7.43
C ALA A 239 18.79 -5.71 -8.08
N ASN A 240 18.97 -6.39 -9.22
CA ASN A 240 20.24 -6.43 -9.96
C ASN A 240 20.71 -5.06 -10.49
N SER A 241 19.79 -4.12 -10.70
CA SER A 241 20.12 -2.77 -11.17
C SER A 241 19.26 -1.74 -10.44
N PRO A 242 19.83 -0.59 -10.04
CA PRO A 242 19.09 0.53 -9.44
C PRO A 242 18.41 1.42 -10.50
N ILE A 243 18.70 1.21 -11.79
CA ILE A 243 18.12 2.01 -12.87
C ILE A 243 16.67 1.61 -13.09
N ARG A 244 15.75 2.56 -13.00
CA ARG A 244 14.32 2.34 -13.29
C ARG A 244 13.78 3.46 -14.18
N THR A 245 12.69 3.15 -14.86
CA THR A 245 11.91 4.14 -15.60
C THR A 245 10.60 4.37 -14.86
N LEU A 246 10.30 5.63 -14.58
CA LEU A 246 9.02 6.07 -14.01
C LEU A 246 8.18 6.65 -15.14
N ASP A 247 7.07 5.99 -15.44
CA ASP A 247 6.20 6.35 -16.57
C ASP A 247 5.25 7.49 -16.20
N GLU A 248 4.86 7.57 -14.91
CA GLU A 248 4.02 8.63 -14.37
C GLU A 248 4.43 8.93 -12.92
N LEU A 249 4.49 10.22 -12.61
CA LEU A 249 4.50 10.72 -11.24
C LEU A 249 3.78 12.06 -11.22
N ASN A 250 2.64 12.14 -10.55
CA ASN A 250 1.90 13.38 -10.42
C ASN A 250 1.34 13.52 -9.01
N VAL A 251 0.98 14.75 -8.67
CA VAL A 251 0.24 15.07 -7.46
C VAL A 251 -0.91 15.99 -7.81
N ILE A 252 -2.08 15.69 -7.27
CA ILE A 252 -3.28 16.50 -7.39
C ILE A 252 -3.85 16.75 -6.00
N GLU A 253 -4.41 17.93 -5.81
CA GLU A 253 -5.27 18.20 -4.66
C GLU A 253 -6.67 17.66 -4.96
N VAL A 254 -7.24 16.95 -4.01
CA VAL A 254 -8.58 16.38 -4.09
C VAL A 254 -9.40 16.85 -2.90
N VAL A 255 -10.71 16.96 -3.11
CA VAL A 255 -11.61 17.29 -2.01
C VAL A 255 -11.70 16.09 -1.07
N SER A 256 -11.30 16.29 0.19
CA SER A 256 -11.50 15.29 1.23
C SER A 256 -12.97 15.30 1.65
N THR A 257 -13.84 14.59 0.91
CA THR A 257 -15.22 14.40 1.33
C THR A 257 -15.30 13.19 2.25
N PRO A 258 -15.84 13.31 3.48
CA PRO A 258 -16.20 12.13 4.23
C PRO A 258 -17.24 11.34 3.42
N PHE A 259 -17.19 10.00 3.49
CA PHE A 259 -18.21 9.12 2.90
C PHE A 259 -19.64 9.49 3.33
N PHE A 260 -19.78 10.21 4.45
CA PHE A 260 -21.04 10.73 4.98
C PHE A 260 -20.89 12.21 5.38
N PRO A 261 -21.41 13.15 4.57
CA PRO A 261 -21.39 14.57 4.92
C PRO A 261 -22.28 14.83 6.14
N SER A 262 -21.87 15.75 7.02
CA SER A 262 -22.71 16.22 8.13
C SER A 262 -23.93 16.99 7.60
N ILE A 263 -24.91 17.25 8.46
CA ILE A 263 -26.07 18.09 8.10
C ILE A 263 -25.60 19.48 7.66
N SER A 264 -24.72 20.11 8.43
CA SER A 264 -24.16 21.43 8.12
C SER A 264 -23.40 21.43 6.79
N GLU A 265 -22.67 20.35 6.47
CA GLU A 265 -21.94 20.23 5.20
C GLU A 265 -22.87 20.07 4.00
N ARG A 266 -23.97 19.31 4.14
CA ARG A 266 -24.96 19.18 3.08
C ARG A 266 -25.65 20.51 2.79
N LEU A 267 -26.03 21.25 3.84
CA LEU A 267 -26.67 22.55 3.71
C LEU A 267 -25.77 23.59 3.03
N LYS A 268 -24.46 23.57 3.33
CA LYS A 268 -23.45 24.42 2.65
C LYS A 268 -23.22 24.01 1.19
N SER A 269 -23.33 22.72 0.85
CA SER A 269 -23.21 22.27 -0.56
C SER A 269 -24.44 22.60 -1.39
N SER A 270 -25.64 22.61 -0.81
CA SER A 270 -26.87 22.98 -1.52
C SER A 270 -26.95 24.48 -1.84
N SER A 271 -26.34 25.34 -1.02
CA SER A 271 -26.30 26.78 -1.30
C SER A 271 -25.31 27.18 -2.40
N VAL A 272 -24.42 26.27 -2.83
CA VAL A 272 -23.43 26.51 -3.91
C VAL A 272 -23.94 25.99 -5.27
N MET A 273 -25.09 25.29 -5.31
CA MET A 273 -25.67 24.75 -6.54
C MET A 273 -26.89 25.53 -7.08
N GLU A 274 -27.22 26.70 -6.51
CA GLU A 274 -28.18 27.60 -7.16
C GLU A 274 -27.44 28.57 -8.09
N ASP A 275 -27.41 28.23 -9.37
CA ASP A 275 -26.96 29.08 -10.48
C ASP A 275 -28.17 29.68 -11.24
N PRO A 276 -27.98 30.71 -12.09
CA PRO A 276 -28.70 32.00 -12.10
C PRO A 276 -30.01 32.01 -12.92
N PRO A 277 -30.82 33.10 -12.86
CA PRO A 277 -31.99 33.22 -13.70
C PRO A 277 -31.59 33.43 -15.18
N VAL A 278 -31.97 32.47 -16.01
CA VAL A 278 -31.88 32.52 -17.48
C VAL A 278 -32.85 33.58 -18.02
N SER A 279 -32.34 34.56 -18.78
CA SER A 279 -33.09 35.15 -19.91
C SER A 279 -32.17 35.68 -21.02
N LEU A 280 -32.63 35.43 -22.25
CA LEU A 280 -32.07 35.59 -23.60
C LEU A 280 -31.16 36.82 -23.88
N GLY A 281 -30.09 36.58 -24.65
CA GLY A 281 -29.34 37.59 -25.41
C GLY A 281 -28.13 36.97 -26.13
N SER A 282 -27.87 37.39 -27.36
CA SER A 282 -27.05 36.74 -28.38
C SER A 282 -25.53 36.83 -28.22
N ASP A 283 -24.87 36.00 -29.03
CA ASP A 283 -23.55 36.16 -29.65
C ASP A 283 -22.31 35.43 -29.09
N THR A 284 -21.62 34.87 -30.08
CA THR A 284 -20.42 34.03 -30.14
C THR A 284 -19.20 34.53 -29.35
N ASN A 285 -18.48 33.63 -28.66
CA ASN A 285 -17.07 33.26 -28.96
C ASN A 285 -16.45 32.30 -27.91
N HIS A 286 -15.47 31.52 -28.39
CA HIS A 286 -14.60 30.60 -27.64
C HIS A 286 -13.79 31.28 -26.52
N SER A 287 -13.65 30.63 -25.34
CA SER A 287 -12.36 30.55 -24.59
C SER A 287 -12.43 29.71 -23.30
N GLN A 288 -11.48 28.78 -23.18
CA GLN A 288 -10.72 28.31 -22.01
C GLN A 288 -11.30 28.51 -20.58
N ILE A 289 -11.57 27.40 -19.88
CA ILE A 289 -11.87 27.38 -18.45
C ILE A 289 -10.53 27.36 -17.68
N SER A 290 -10.11 28.53 -17.21
CA SER A 290 -9.15 28.70 -16.11
C SER A 290 -9.97 29.09 -14.87
N LEU A 291 -9.93 28.26 -13.83
CA LEU A 291 -10.57 28.57 -12.55
C LEU A 291 -9.60 29.47 -11.75
N ASN A 292 -9.78 30.78 -11.88
CA ASN A 292 -9.20 31.78 -10.98
C ASN A 292 -9.97 31.73 -9.65
N THR A 293 -9.26 31.42 -8.57
CA THR A 293 -9.70 31.72 -7.20
C THR A 293 -9.50 33.21 -6.93
N ASN A 294 -10.59 33.94 -6.77
CA ASN A 294 -10.56 35.33 -6.32
C ASN A 294 -10.09 35.40 -4.86
N GLU A 295 -8.97 36.10 -4.65
CA GLU A 295 -8.62 36.68 -3.36
C GLU A 295 -9.57 37.85 -3.09
N GLU A 296 -10.53 37.68 -2.17
CA GLU A 296 -11.19 38.82 -1.55
C GLU A 296 -10.53 39.16 -0.22
N LYS A 297 -9.85 40.29 -0.26
CA LYS A 297 -9.20 41.00 0.83
C LYS A 297 -10.28 41.64 1.71
N LEU A 298 -10.47 41.13 2.93
CA LEU A 298 -11.25 41.78 3.98
C LEU A 298 -10.33 42.02 5.19
N GLU A 299 -9.78 43.22 5.25
CA GLU A 299 -9.14 43.75 6.45
C GLU A 299 -10.22 44.19 7.46
N GLY A 300 -10.14 43.67 8.69
CA GLY A 300 -10.87 44.24 9.83
C GLY A 300 -11.18 43.28 10.97
N SER A 301 -10.36 43.35 12.03
CA SER A 301 -10.68 43.08 13.45
C SER A 301 -10.80 41.61 13.94
N ASN A 302 -9.76 41.18 14.67
CA ASN A 302 -9.75 40.17 15.75
C ASN A 302 -10.32 38.76 15.46
N GLY A 303 -9.50 37.92 14.80
CA GLY A 303 -8.75 36.87 15.50
C GLY A 303 -9.47 35.71 16.21
N GLU A 304 -10.79 35.56 16.14
CA GLU A 304 -11.45 34.30 16.52
C GLU A 304 -12.22 33.77 15.30
N ALA A 305 -11.66 32.79 14.61
CA ALA A 305 -12.39 32.00 13.64
C ALA A 305 -13.60 31.39 14.37
N CYS A 306 -14.79 31.95 14.16
CA CYS A 306 -16.02 31.54 14.80
C CYS A 306 -16.28 30.06 14.46
N GLN A 307 -15.90 29.20 15.40
CA GLN A 307 -15.84 27.77 15.16
C GLN A 307 -17.22 27.21 15.43
N GLU A 308 -18.07 27.17 14.41
CA GLU A 308 -19.42 26.64 14.55
C GLU A 308 -19.36 25.20 15.10
N PHE A 309 -20.14 24.94 16.16
CA PHE A 309 -20.22 23.64 16.79
C PHE A 309 -20.62 22.56 15.77
N GLY A 310 -19.85 21.47 15.72
CA GLY A 310 -20.11 20.34 14.82
C GLY A 310 -19.52 20.46 13.41
N LEU A 311 -18.80 21.54 13.08
CA LEU A 311 -17.99 21.59 11.87
C LEU A 311 -16.75 20.70 12.02
N ARG A 312 -16.57 19.78 11.07
CA ARG A 312 -15.36 18.97 10.98
C ARG A 312 -14.28 19.81 10.28
N ARG A 313 -13.15 20.02 10.95
CA ARG A 313 -11.98 20.66 10.32
C ARG A 313 -11.51 19.77 9.16
N ARG A 314 -11.18 20.38 8.02
CA ARG A 314 -10.76 19.67 6.80
C ARG A 314 -9.28 19.87 6.58
N HIS A 315 -8.57 18.76 6.44
CA HIS A 315 -7.23 18.75 5.86
C HIS A 315 -7.34 18.95 4.36
N ARG A 316 -6.35 19.64 3.78
CA ARG A 316 -6.11 19.57 2.35
C ARG A 316 -5.68 18.15 2.03
N CYS A 317 -6.29 17.53 1.02
CA CYS A 317 -5.98 16.15 0.67
C CYS A 317 -5.27 16.14 -0.67
N PHE A 318 -4.13 15.48 -0.73
CA PHE A 318 -3.39 15.28 -1.96
C PHE A 318 -3.31 13.80 -2.28
N VAL A 319 -3.38 13.48 -3.57
CA VAL A 319 -3.13 12.13 -4.07
C VAL A 319 -1.92 12.19 -4.98
N VAL A 320 -0.88 11.46 -4.60
CA VAL A 320 0.29 11.23 -5.44
C VAL A 320 0.10 9.92 -6.19
N THR A 321 0.09 9.97 -7.52
CA THR A 321 0.05 8.78 -8.37
C THR A 321 1.46 8.50 -8.89
N ALA A 322 1.91 7.25 -8.74
CA ALA A 322 3.17 6.79 -9.31
C ALA A 322 2.94 5.52 -10.14
N ARG A 323 3.30 5.55 -11.43
CA ARG A 323 3.17 4.41 -12.35
C ARG A 323 4.49 4.06 -12.99
N ALA A 324 4.85 2.79 -12.95
CA ALA A 324 6.05 2.27 -13.59
C ALA A 324 5.90 0.80 -13.94
N ARG A 325 6.71 0.32 -14.88
CA ARG A 325 6.89 -1.13 -15.10
C ARG A 325 7.27 -1.88 -13.83
N SER A 326 8.18 -1.32 -13.02
CA SER A 326 8.59 -1.92 -11.74
C SER A 326 9.19 -0.88 -10.81
N PHE A 327 9.07 -1.13 -9.50
CA PHE A 327 9.65 -0.30 -8.45
C PHE A 327 10.70 -1.09 -7.65
N LEU A 328 11.70 -0.39 -7.12
CA LEU A 328 12.62 -0.90 -6.12
C LEU A 328 11.94 -0.92 -4.74
N TYR A 329 12.50 -1.73 -3.84
CA TYR A 329 12.03 -1.81 -2.45
C TYR A 329 12.10 -0.43 -1.78
N HIS A 330 11.00 0.02 -1.17
CA HIS A 330 10.78 1.34 -0.55
C HIS A 330 10.89 2.56 -1.49
N GLN A 331 11.07 2.36 -2.80
CA GLN A 331 11.34 3.46 -3.73
C GLN A 331 10.27 4.55 -3.74
N VAL A 332 8.99 4.16 -3.68
CA VAL A 332 7.90 5.13 -3.76
C VAL A 332 7.77 5.92 -2.45
N SER A 333 7.91 5.27 -1.29
CA SER A 333 7.91 5.92 0.01
C SER A 333 9.09 6.88 0.21
N CYS A 334 10.30 6.49 -0.21
CA CYS A 334 11.47 7.37 -0.13
C CYS A 334 11.33 8.62 -1.03
N ARG A 335 10.79 8.46 -2.24
CA ARG A 335 10.53 9.60 -3.13
C ARG A 335 9.48 10.54 -2.57
N LEU A 336 8.44 10.00 -1.94
CA LEU A 336 7.41 10.80 -1.29
C LEU A 336 8.01 11.64 -0.15
N GLY A 337 8.96 11.08 0.62
CA GLY A 337 9.72 11.84 1.62
C GLY A 337 10.42 13.06 1.01
N CYS A 338 11.14 12.90 -0.10
CA CYS A 338 11.81 14.02 -0.77
C CYS A 338 10.84 15.07 -1.36
N LEU A 339 9.67 14.63 -1.85
CA LEU A 339 8.62 15.55 -2.30
C LEU A 339 8.09 16.41 -1.14
N LEU A 340 7.92 15.81 0.03
CA LEU A 340 7.48 16.51 1.23
C LEU A 340 8.56 17.48 1.74
N GLU A 341 9.82 17.08 1.77
CA GLU A 341 10.94 17.96 2.15
C GLU A 341 11.05 19.18 1.23
N SER A 342 10.92 18.97 -0.10
CA SER A 342 10.95 20.06 -1.09
C SER A 342 9.79 21.03 -0.91
N SER A 343 8.63 20.54 -0.46
CA SER A 343 7.47 21.37 -0.15
C SER A 343 7.63 22.15 1.16
N SER A 344 8.31 21.59 2.16
CA SER A 344 8.47 22.24 3.48
C SER A 344 9.62 23.24 3.52
N GLN A 345 10.67 23.06 2.72
CA GLN A 345 11.85 23.94 2.73
C GLN A 345 11.64 25.30 2.03
N LEU A 346 10.63 25.43 1.15
CA LEU A 346 10.31 26.73 0.51
C LEU A 346 9.61 27.73 1.44
N GLY A 347 9.36 27.37 2.70
CA GLY A 347 8.83 28.27 3.73
C GLY A 347 9.87 29.07 4.52
N LEU A 348 11.17 29.00 4.18
CA LEU A 348 12.25 29.64 4.94
C LEU A 348 13.21 30.54 4.14
N GLU A 349 12.95 30.83 2.87
CA GLU A 349 13.70 31.87 2.13
C GLU A 349 12.81 32.67 1.16
N ILE A 350 12.29 33.80 1.65
CA ILE A 350 12.36 35.14 1.00
C ILE A 350 12.68 36.15 2.10
#